data_AF-A0A3D4APC7-F1
#
_entry.id   AF-A0A3D4APC7-F1
#
_cell.length_a   1.000
_cell.length_b   1.000
_cell.length_c   1.000
_cell.angle_alpha   90.00
_cell.angle_beta   90.00
_cell.angle_gamma   90.00
#
_symmetry.space_group_name_H-M   'P 1'
#
loop_
_entity.id
_entity.type
_entity.pdbx_description
1 polymer ?
#
loop_
_entity_poly.entity_id
_entity_poly.type
_entity_poly.pdbx_seq_one_letter_code
_entity_poly.pdbx_strand_id
1 'polypeptide(L)'
;FGHNLLDGITFESNTIAHTLWSIVHQKNVLALPFGFSIRTTYPVAPIVGLMCLAYYAGVYYKSQHYSKKVMNYAFILGMSCLALYSILRGFNLYGDMSQFSTHTDPLLTIMSFLNPTKYPLSLQFMLLTVGLGLIALKLLSHLKASFSQNFLQVLGKTSMFSYLTHLYLLHAISWLLIPALGFNFSDMTYGETLVGLPSGYGMSYIATMAMIAVVVVLTALLAKRYLNWKYRNKNSLIAKYI
;
A
#
# COMPACT_ATOMS: atom_id res chain seq x y z
N PHE A 1 4.09 18.12 14.62
CA PHE A 1 2.64 17.80 14.76
C PHE A 1 1.85 18.89 14.05
N GLY A 2 0.75 18.56 13.38
CA GLY A 2 0.07 19.44 12.42
C GLY A 2 -0.57 18.72 11.22
N HIS A 3 -0.52 17.39 11.21
CA HIS A 3 -1.03 16.54 10.14
C HIS A 3 -2.50 16.85 9.79
N ASN A 4 -3.35 16.95 10.81
CA ASN A 4 -4.79 17.22 10.71
C ASN A 4 -5.12 18.72 10.84
N LEU A 5 -4.13 19.63 10.74
CA LEU A 5 -4.35 21.06 10.98
C LEU A 5 -5.37 21.67 10.00
N LEU A 6 -5.40 21.17 8.77
CA LEU A 6 -6.26 21.66 7.70
C LEU A 6 -7.62 20.95 7.64
N ASP A 7 -7.86 19.97 8.51
CA ASP A 7 -9.07 19.13 8.46
C ASP A 7 -10.34 19.93 8.81
N GLY A 8 -10.21 20.97 9.62
CA GLY A 8 -11.32 21.88 9.96
C GLY A 8 -11.74 22.81 8.82
N ILE A 9 -10.93 22.92 7.74
CA ILE A 9 -11.27 23.74 6.58
C ILE A 9 -12.24 22.94 5.71
N THR A 10 -13.48 23.40 5.63
CA THR A 10 -14.53 22.81 4.81
C THR A 10 -15.15 23.87 3.91
N PHE A 11 -15.67 23.44 2.77
CA PHE A 11 -16.31 24.30 1.78
C PHE A 11 -17.71 23.77 1.50
N GLU A 12 -18.62 24.66 1.14
CA GLU A 12 -19.99 24.29 0.78
C GLU A 12 -20.01 23.33 -0.42
N SER A 13 -20.88 22.33 -0.35
CA SER A 13 -21.05 21.33 -1.41
C SER A 13 -21.43 21.98 -2.75
N ASN A 14 -21.07 21.35 -3.86
CA ASN A 14 -21.29 21.86 -5.23
C ASN A 14 -20.57 23.17 -5.60
N THR A 15 -19.63 23.64 -4.77
CA THR A 15 -18.74 24.75 -5.14
C THR A 15 -17.44 24.24 -5.80
N ILE A 16 -16.81 25.11 -6.61
CA ILE A 16 -15.48 24.85 -7.18
C ILE A 16 -14.45 24.65 -6.06
N ALA A 17 -14.53 25.46 -5.00
CA ALA A 17 -13.65 25.36 -3.84
C ALA A 17 -13.74 23.99 -3.15
N HIS A 18 -14.95 23.47 -2.94
CA HIS A 18 -15.16 22.13 -2.40
C HIS A 18 -14.58 21.04 -3.30
N THR A 19 -14.77 21.16 -4.61
CA THR A 19 -14.22 20.21 -5.59
C THR A 19 -12.69 20.19 -5.56
N LEU A 20 -12.04 21.35 -5.63
CA LEU A 20 -10.59 21.46 -5.57
C LEU A 20 -10.04 20.98 -4.23
N TRP A 21 -10.67 21.37 -3.12
CA TRP A 21 -10.24 20.94 -1.79
C TRP A 21 -10.40 19.43 -1.57
N SER A 22 -11.42 18.82 -2.17
CA SER A 22 -11.62 17.37 -2.17
C SER A 22 -10.53 16.63 -2.96
N ILE A 23 -10.05 17.23 -4.06
CA ILE A 23 -8.94 16.64 -4.82
C ILE A 23 -7.62 16.78 -4.04
N VAL A 24 -7.41 17.93 -3.42
CA VAL A 24 -6.14 18.27 -2.77
C VAL A 24 -6.00 17.63 -1.40
N HIS A 25 -7.01 17.69 -0.54
CA HIS A 25 -6.89 17.40 0.90
C HIS A 25 -7.95 16.42 1.44
N GLN A 26 -9.21 16.54 1.05
CA GLN A 26 -10.32 15.82 1.71
C GLN A 26 -10.91 14.67 0.90
N LYS A 27 -11.20 13.55 1.59
CA LYS A 27 -11.92 12.42 0.99
C LYS A 27 -13.42 12.70 0.97
N ASN A 28 -13.96 12.98 -0.22
CA ASN A 28 -15.37 13.27 -0.45
C ASN A 28 -15.93 12.46 -1.63
N VAL A 29 -17.26 12.46 -1.76
CA VAL A 29 -17.96 11.99 -2.96
C VAL A 29 -18.51 13.22 -3.67
N LEU A 30 -18.05 13.42 -4.91
CA LEU A 30 -18.44 14.52 -5.77
C LEU A 30 -19.49 14.03 -6.75
N ALA A 31 -20.63 14.72 -6.81
CA ALA A 31 -21.62 14.50 -7.85
C ALA A 31 -21.09 15.04 -9.18
N LEU A 32 -21.28 14.28 -10.24
CA LEU A 32 -20.95 14.65 -11.61
C LEU A 32 -22.24 14.73 -12.46
N PRO A 33 -22.20 15.40 -13.62
CA PRO A 33 -23.32 15.39 -14.56
C PRO A 33 -23.76 13.95 -14.92
N PHE A 34 -25.03 13.80 -15.34
CA PHE A 34 -25.62 12.54 -15.79
C PHE A 34 -25.73 11.43 -14.71
N GLY A 35 -25.79 11.80 -13.43
CA GLY A 35 -25.97 10.86 -12.32
C GLY A 35 -24.70 10.09 -11.94
N PHE A 36 -23.55 10.49 -12.47
CA PHE A 36 -22.27 9.91 -12.07
C PHE A 36 -21.80 10.48 -10.73
N SER A 37 -20.96 9.72 -10.03
CA SER A 37 -20.27 10.19 -8.83
C SER A 37 -18.81 9.78 -8.86
N ILE A 38 -17.93 10.65 -8.37
CA ILE A 38 -16.50 10.37 -8.19
C ILE A 38 -16.15 10.47 -6.72
N ARG A 39 -15.35 9.52 -6.24
CA ARG A 39 -14.84 9.53 -4.87
C ARG A 39 -13.37 9.96 -4.85
N THR A 40 -13.06 11.02 -4.12
CA THR A 40 -11.67 11.49 -3.93
C THR A 40 -10.95 10.68 -2.84
N THR A 41 -10.81 9.38 -3.07
CA THR A 41 -10.23 8.45 -2.08
C THR A 41 -8.75 8.74 -1.79
N TYR A 42 -8.06 9.38 -2.73
CA TYR A 42 -6.62 9.63 -2.70
C TYR A 42 -6.34 11.14 -2.80
N PRO A 43 -6.49 11.92 -1.72
CA PRO A 43 -6.14 13.32 -1.75
C PRO A 43 -4.67 13.52 -2.14
N VAL A 44 -4.42 14.47 -3.04
CA VAL A 44 -3.13 14.62 -3.71
C VAL A 44 -2.05 15.16 -2.77
N ALA A 45 -2.37 16.17 -1.94
CA ALA A 45 -1.37 16.86 -1.14
C ALA A 45 -0.65 15.94 -0.12
N PRO A 46 -1.34 15.09 0.66
CA PRO A 46 -0.67 14.15 1.56
C PRO A 46 0.27 13.19 0.82
N ILE A 47 -0.14 12.71 -0.35
CA ILE A 47 0.65 11.77 -1.15
C ILE A 47 1.89 12.45 -1.71
N VAL A 48 1.75 13.65 -2.30
CA VAL A 48 2.88 14.42 -2.83
C VAL A 48 3.86 14.77 -1.71
N GLY A 49 3.37 15.20 -0.54
CA GLY A 49 4.22 15.48 0.62
C GLY A 49 5.06 14.27 1.03
N LEU A 50 4.43 13.09 1.13
CA LEU A 50 5.12 11.84 1.44
C LEU A 50 6.14 11.46 0.36
N MET A 51 5.80 11.60 -0.92
CA MET A 51 6.71 11.31 -2.04
C MET A 51 7.93 12.23 -2.04
N CYS A 52 7.74 13.53 -1.79
CA CYS A 52 8.84 14.48 -1.66
C CYS A 52 9.77 14.11 -0.52
N LEU A 53 9.22 13.80 0.67
CA LEU A 53 10.02 13.35 1.82
C LEU A 53 10.81 12.08 1.52
N ALA A 54 10.16 11.08 0.89
CA ALA A 54 10.82 9.83 0.50
C ALA A 54 11.95 10.06 -0.52
N TYR A 55 11.74 10.96 -1.49
CA TYR A 55 12.75 11.33 -2.47
C TYR A 55 13.98 11.97 -1.81
N TYR A 56 13.77 12.99 -0.96
CA TYR A 56 14.87 13.65 -0.24
C TYR A 56 15.60 12.68 0.70
N ALA A 57 14.86 11.81 1.40
CA ALA A 57 15.46 10.76 2.22
C ALA A 57 16.36 9.85 1.37
N GLY A 58 15.88 9.40 0.20
CA GLY A 58 16.67 8.57 -0.73
C GLY A 58 17.95 9.27 -1.21
N VAL A 59 17.87 10.55 -1.57
CA VAL A 59 19.04 11.37 -1.96
C VAL A 59 20.03 11.50 -0.80
N TYR A 60 19.54 11.76 0.42
CA TYR A 60 20.37 11.85 1.62
C TYR A 60 21.08 10.54 1.94
N TYR A 61 20.38 9.41 1.97
CA TYR A 61 21.00 8.11 2.26
C TYR A 61 22.07 7.74 1.22
N LYS A 62 21.81 8.06 -0.05
CA LYS A 62 22.76 7.85 -1.14
C LYS A 62 24.01 8.73 -1.00
N SER A 63 23.85 10.02 -0.69
CA SER A 63 25.00 10.94 -0.51
C SER A 63 25.87 10.57 0.69
N GLN A 64 25.28 9.94 1.70
CA GLN A 64 25.98 9.41 2.86
C GLN A 64 26.51 7.98 2.66
N HIS A 65 26.50 7.48 1.42
CA HIS A 65 26.95 6.15 1.03
C HIS A 65 26.39 5.01 1.90
N TYR A 66 25.16 5.17 2.42
CA TYR A 66 24.55 4.21 3.33
C TYR A 66 25.44 3.84 4.53
N SER A 67 26.22 4.80 5.05
CA SER A 67 27.15 4.57 6.16
C SER A 67 26.44 3.97 7.39
N LYS A 68 27.16 3.14 8.16
CA LYS A 68 26.61 2.48 9.37
C LYS A 68 25.96 3.48 10.34
N LYS A 69 26.55 4.68 10.48
CA LYS A 69 26.03 5.77 11.32
C LYS A 69 24.64 6.20 10.86
N VAL A 70 24.49 6.50 9.57
CA VAL A 70 23.22 6.98 9.01
C VAL A 70 22.16 5.88 8.99
N MET A 71 22.52 4.63 8.72
CA MET A 71 21.60 3.49 8.81
C MET A 71 21.12 3.24 10.25
N ASN A 72 21.98 3.49 11.25
CA ASN A 72 21.57 3.45 12.65
C ASN A 72 20.57 4.56 12.99
N TYR A 73 20.76 5.78 12.46
CA TYR A 73 19.79 6.86 12.62
C TYR A 73 18.45 6.54 11.96
N ALA A 74 18.45 5.94 10.77
CA ALA A 74 17.23 5.47 10.12
C ALA A 74 16.47 4.49 11.02
N PHE A 75 17.17 3.52 11.60
CA PHE A 75 16.57 2.55 12.50
C PHE A 75 16.02 3.17 13.79
N ILE A 76 16.77 4.09 14.43
CA ILE A 76 16.30 4.80 15.62
C ILE A 76 15.04 5.60 15.26
N LEU A 77 15.06 6.35 14.16
CA LEU A 77 13.90 7.11 13.69
C LEU A 77 12.70 6.20 13.43
N GLY A 78 12.92 5.03 12.79
CA GLY A 78 11.87 4.06 12.54
C GLY A 78 11.28 3.50 13.84
N MET A 79 12.12 3.16 14.82
CA MET A 79 11.68 2.75 16.16
C MET A 79 10.92 3.86 16.89
N SER A 80 11.37 5.12 16.77
CA SER A 80 10.66 6.28 17.32
C SER A 80 9.29 6.47 16.67
N CYS A 81 9.17 6.27 15.35
CA CYS A 81 7.88 6.31 14.66
C CYS A 81 6.94 5.21 15.17
N LEU A 82 7.43 3.97 15.33
CA LEU A 82 6.62 2.87 15.86
C LEU A 82 6.24 3.08 17.33
N ALA A 83 7.15 3.59 18.15
CA ALA A 83 6.85 3.92 19.54
C ALA A 83 5.76 5.01 19.62
N LEU A 84 5.89 6.07 18.82
CA LEU A 84 4.89 7.13 18.75
C LEU A 84 3.55 6.60 18.23
N TYR A 85 3.56 5.76 17.19
CA TYR A 85 2.35 5.09 16.71
C TYR A 85 1.69 4.27 17.82
N SER A 86 2.45 3.46 18.56
CA SER A 86 1.90 2.63 19.64
C SER A 86 1.28 3.45 20.77
N ILE A 87 1.91 4.58 21.14
CA ILE A 87 1.35 5.50 22.13
C ILE A 87 0.07 6.13 21.59
N LEU A 88 0.09 6.70 20.38
CA LEU A 88 -1.09 7.35 19.82
C LEU A 88 -2.25 6.37 19.61
N ARG A 89 -1.96 5.18 19.08
CA ARG A 89 -2.95 4.14 18.80
C ARG A 89 -3.48 3.51 20.09
N GLY A 90 -2.59 3.12 21.01
CA GLY A 90 -2.97 2.42 22.24
C GLY A 90 -3.84 3.25 23.18
N PHE A 91 -3.66 4.58 23.17
CA PHE A 91 -4.48 5.51 23.95
C PHE A 91 -5.55 6.23 23.13
N ASN A 92 -5.80 5.82 21.87
CA ASN A 92 -6.78 6.44 20.97
C ASN A 92 -6.64 7.98 20.87
N LEU A 93 -5.39 8.45 20.78
CA LEU A 93 -5.04 9.85 20.64
C LEU A 93 -5.07 10.30 19.17
N TYR A 94 -4.56 11.50 18.94
CA TYR A 94 -4.49 12.21 17.67
C TYR A 94 -3.99 11.38 16.47
N GLY A 95 -4.48 11.75 15.27
CA GLY A 95 -3.83 11.39 14.01
C GLY A 95 -4.47 10.24 13.23
N ASP A 96 -5.62 9.74 13.67
CA ASP A 96 -6.42 8.75 12.93
C ASP A 96 -7.92 8.93 13.23
N MET A 97 -8.78 8.67 12.24
CA MET A 97 -10.23 8.67 12.43
C MET A 97 -10.74 7.33 12.97
N SER A 98 -10.03 6.24 12.67
CA SER A 98 -10.31 4.91 13.21
C SER A 98 -9.74 4.81 14.62
N GLN A 99 -10.51 4.23 15.54
CA GLN A 99 -10.07 3.96 16.90
C GLN A 99 -9.66 2.50 17.06
N PHE A 100 -8.66 2.28 17.91
CA PHE A 100 -8.29 0.98 18.42
C PHE A 100 -9.35 0.49 19.41
N SER A 101 -9.80 -0.75 19.19
CA SER A 101 -10.77 -1.47 20.00
C SER A 101 -10.20 -2.81 20.45
N THR A 102 -10.48 -3.17 21.70
CA THR A 102 -10.17 -4.50 22.22
C THR A 102 -11.34 -5.45 21.96
N HIS A 103 -11.01 -6.69 21.61
CA HIS A 103 -11.97 -7.75 21.33
C HIS A 103 -11.65 -8.96 22.20
N THR A 104 -12.63 -9.85 22.38
CA THR A 104 -12.44 -11.12 23.10
C THR A 104 -11.42 -12.02 22.42
N ASP A 105 -11.39 -12.01 21.08
CA ASP A 105 -10.36 -12.67 20.30
C ASP A 105 -9.07 -11.82 20.26
N PRO A 106 -7.93 -12.33 20.76
CA PRO A 106 -6.64 -11.64 20.68
C PRO A 106 -6.23 -11.28 19.25
N LEU A 107 -6.56 -12.12 18.26
CA LEU A 107 -6.23 -11.86 16.86
C LEU A 107 -6.98 -10.63 16.34
N LEU A 108 -8.27 -10.50 16.64
CA LEU A 108 -9.06 -9.33 16.27
C LEU A 108 -8.55 -8.05 16.95
N THR A 109 -8.06 -8.17 18.19
CA THR A 109 -7.41 -7.04 18.89
C THR A 109 -6.13 -6.60 18.19
N ILE A 110 -5.27 -7.55 17.79
CA ILE A 110 -4.04 -7.25 17.04
C ILE A 110 -4.39 -6.62 15.67
N MET A 111 -5.39 -7.16 14.98
CA MET A 111 -5.86 -6.59 13.71
C MET A 111 -6.39 -5.17 13.89
N SER A 112 -7.18 -4.91 14.94
CA SER A 112 -7.67 -3.56 15.26
C SER A 112 -6.53 -2.59 15.53
N PHE A 113 -5.50 -3.03 16.28
CA PHE A 113 -4.31 -2.23 16.53
C PHE A 113 -3.62 -1.86 15.21
N LEU A 114 -3.33 -2.86 14.36
CA LEU A 114 -2.63 -2.73 13.07
C LEU A 114 -3.47 -2.17 11.91
N ASN A 115 -4.68 -1.67 12.16
CA ASN A 115 -5.58 -1.15 11.13
C ASN A 115 -5.84 0.37 11.24
N PRO A 116 -4.80 1.22 11.15
CA PRO A 116 -5.00 2.66 11.01
C PRO A 116 -5.56 3.02 9.63
N THR A 117 -6.20 4.19 9.53
CA THR A 117 -6.87 4.66 8.30
C THR A 117 -5.85 4.90 7.18
N LYS A 118 -5.91 4.05 6.16
CA LYS A 118 -5.06 4.19 4.97
C LYS A 118 -5.49 5.34 4.05
N TYR A 119 -6.79 5.58 3.91
CA TYR A 119 -7.34 6.56 2.96
C TYR A 119 -8.48 7.40 3.55
N PRO A 120 -8.28 8.72 3.73
CA PRO A 120 -7.06 9.49 3.43
C PRO A 120 -5.88 9.07 4.33
N LEU A 121 -4.63 9.30 3.90
CA LEU A 121 -3.42 8.88 4.63
C LEU A 121 -3.43 9.48 6.04
N SER A 122 -3.63 8.65 7.07
CA SER A 122 -3.59 9.11 8.46
C SER A 122 -2.15 9.26 8.95
N LEU A 123 -1.95 10.07 9.99
CA LEU A 123 -0.65 10.19 10.65
C LEU A 123 -0.22 8.82 11.21
N GLN A 124 -1.14 8.10 11.84
CA GLN A 124 -0.83 6.80 12.44
C GLN A 124 -0.46 5.77 11.36
N PHE A 125 -1.14 5.76 10.21
CA PHE A 125 -0.79 4.91 9.07
C PHE A 125 0.61 5.24 8.53
N MET A 126 0.96 6.53 8.43
CA MET A 126 2.31 6.94 8.03
C MET A 126 3.38 6.57 9.05
N LEU A 127 3.15 6.80 10.35
CA LEU A 127 4.09 6.41 11.40
C LEU A 127 4.37 4.91 11.38
N LEU A 128 3.33 4.08 11.23
CA LEU A 128 3.47 2.64 11.10
C LEU A 128 4.26 2.25 9.85
N THR A 129 3.84 2.71 8.67
CA THR A 129 4.42 2.26 7.40
C THR A 129 5.81 2.83 7.12
N VAL A 130 6.04 4.12 7.41
CA VAL A 130 7.37 4.75 7.31
C VAL A 130 8.30 4.20 8.38
N GLY A 131 7.82 3.99 9.61
CA GLY A 131 8.60 3.39 10.69
C GLY A 131 9.11 2.00 10.32
N LEU A 132 8.22 1.13 9.84
CA LEU A 132 8.58 -0.20 9.32
C LEU A 132 9.54 -0.09 8.12
N GLY A 133 9.32 0.83 7.20
CA GLY A 133 10.20 1.04 6.04
C GLY A 133 11.62 1.46 6.41
N LEU A 134 11.78 2.34 7.39
CA LEU A 134 13.09 2.78 7.90
C LEU A 134 13.84 1.68 8.64
N ILE A 135 13.13 0.87 9.43
CA ILE A 135 13.72 -0.32 10.07
C ILE A 135 14.14 -1.34 9.00
N ALA A 136 13.26 -1.62 8.05
CA ALA A 136 13.55 -2.51 6.93
C ALA A 136 14.75 -2.03 6.12
N LEU A 137 14.91 -0.73 5.90
CA LEU A 137 16.07 -0.17 5.21
C LEU A 137 17.39 -0.60 5.85
N LYS A 138 17.50 -0.58 7.19
CA LYS A 138 18.69 -1.09 7.91
C LYS A 138 18.78 -2.60 7.86
N LEU A 139 17.69 -3.32 8.10
CA LEU A 139 17.74 -4.79 8.16
C LEU A 139 18.09 -5.40 6.80
N LEU A 140 17.53 -4.85 5.72
CA LEU A 140 17.74 -5.33 4.35
C LEU A 140 19.12 -4.98 3.80
N SER A 141 19.83 -3.99 4.38
CA SER A 141 21.21 -3.67 3.96
C SER A 141 22.21 -4.78 4.31
N HIS A 142 21.86 -5.66 5.26
CA HIS A 142 22.66 -6.81 5.67
C HIS A 142 22.35 -8.10 4.90
N LEU A 143 21.36 -8.09 4.00
CA LEU A 143 21.03 -9.28 3.22
C LEU A 143 22.11 -9.61 2.20
N LYS A 144 22.23 -10.91 1.88
CA LYS A 144 23.12 -11.40 0.82
C LYS A 144 22.84 -10.64 -0.48
N ALA A 145 23.90 -10.13 -1.10
CA ALA A 145 23.83 -9.37 -2.34
C ALA A 145 23.04 -10.13 -3.42
N SER A 146 23.20 -11.45 -3.50
CA SER A 146 22.50 -12.31 -4.45
C SER A 146 20.98 -12.32 -4.26
N PHE A 147 20.48 -12.40 -3.02
CA PHE A 147 19.04 -12.37 -2.75
C PHE A 147 18.45 -10.99 -3.07
N SER A 148 19.11 -9.92 -2.62
CA SER A 148 18.69 -8.56 -2.90
C SER A 148 18.62 -8.28 -4.40
N GLN A 149 19.67 -8.61 -5.15
CA GLN A 149 19.73 -8.38 -6.60
C GLN A 149 18.71 -9.20 -7.39
N ASN A 150 18.48 -10.46 -7.02
CA ASN A 150 17.62 -11.37 -7.78
C ASN A 150 16.14 -11.26 -7.42
N PHE A 151 15.78 -10.72 -6.25
CA PHE A 151 14.41 -10.67 -5.77
C PHE A 151 13.97 -9.23 -5.44
N LEU A 152 14.53 -8.64 -4.38
CA LEU A 152 14.08 -7.33 -3.88
C LEU A 152 14.27 -6.21 -4.92
N GLN A 153 15.44 -6.14 -5.55
CA GLN A 153 15.74 -5.14 -6.57
C GLN A 153 14.98 -5.39 -7.87
N VAL A 154 14.67 -6.64 -8.21
CA VAL A 154 13.84 -6.96 -9.37
C VAL A 154 12.46 -6.35 -9.16
N LEU A 155 11.81 -6.68 -8.05
CA LEU A 155 10.49 -6.16 -7.72
C LEU A 155 10.48 -4.62 -7.66
N GLY A 156 11.52 -4.00 -7.09
CA GLY A 156 11.65 -2.55 -7.03
C GLY A 156 11.85 -1.88 -8.39
N LYS A 157 12.68 -2.44 -9.28
CA LYS A 157 12.95 -1.89 -10.63
C LYS A 157 11.80 -2.08 -11.60
N THR A 158 10.89 -3.01 -11.31
CA THR A 158 9.72 -3.32 -12.13
C THR A 158 8.44 -3.17 -11.33
N SER A 159 8.36 -2.20 -10.42
CA SER A 159 7.26 -2.08 -9.46
C SER A 159 5.88 -2.04 -10.13
N MET A 160 5.71 -1.30 -11.22
CA MET A 160 4.46 -1.22 -11.97
C MET A 160 4.12 -2.55 -12.66
N PHE A 161 5.08 -3.16 -13.37
CA PHE A 161 4.89 -4.52 -13.90
C PHE A 161 4.50 -5.54 -12.83
N SER A 162 5.22 -5.57 -11.70
CA SER A 162 4.95 -6.47 -10.58
C SER A 162 3.56 -6.22 -10.01
N TYR A 163 3.15 -4.95 -9.91
CA TYR A 163 1.82 -4.54 -9.46
C TYR A 163 0.72 -5.08 -10.39
N LEU A 164 0.83 -4.88 -11.70
CA LEU A 164 -0.16 -5.40 -12.63
C LEU A 164 -0.17 -6.94 -12.66
N THR A 165 1.01 -7.54 -12.71
CA THR A 165 1.16 -9.00 -12.85
C THR A 165 0.54 -9.75 -11.68
N HIS A 166 0.81 -9.35 -10.43
CA HIS A 166 0.24 -10.07 -9.29
C HIS A 166 -1.29 -9.92 -9.22
N LEU A 167 -1.85 -8.77 -9.64
CA LEU A 167 -3.31 -8.58 -9.70
C LEU A 167 -3.97 -9.54 -10.70
N TYR A 168 -3.41 -9.64 -11.91
CA TYR A 168 -3.92 -10.57 -12.92
C TYR A 168 -3.70 -12.02 -12.54
N LEU A 169 -2.57 -12.36 -11.89
CA LEU A 169 -2.34 -13.70 -11.36
C LEU A 169 -3.36 -14.06 -10.27
N LEU A 170 -3.64 -13.15 -9.34
CA LEU A 170 -4.67 -13.36 -8.32
C LEU A 170 -6.04 -13.59 -8.95
N HIS A 171 -6.44 -12.79 -9.93
CA HIS A 171 -7.71 -12.98 -10.64
C HIS A 171 -7.74 -14.31 -11.40
N ALA A 172 -6.68 -14.64 -12.12
CA ALA A 172 -6.59 -15.88 -12.90
C ALA A 172 -6.67 -17.11 -12.00
N ILE A 173 -5.90 -17.14 -10.91
CA ILE A 173 -5.95 -18.22 -9.92
C ILE A 173 -7.33 -18.27 -9.28
N SER A 174 -7.95 -17.12 -8.99
CA SER A 174 -9.28 -17.11 -8.38
C SER A 174 -10.33 -17.70 -9.31
N TRP A 175 -10.27 -17.40 -10.61
CA TRP A 175 -11.13 -18.02 -11.62
C TRP A 175 -10.93 -19.53 -11.72
N LEU A 176 -9.69 -20.01 -11.63
CA LEU A 176 -9.41 -21.46 -11.63
C LEU A 176 -9.94 -22.16 -10.38
N LEU A 177 -9.99 -21.46 -9.24
CA LEU A 177 -10.49 -22.00 -7.99
C LEU A 177 -12.01 -22.11 -7.93
N ILE A 178 -12.76 -21.33 -8.72
CA ILE A 178 -14.24 -21.38 -8.76
C ILE A 178 -14.75 -22.82 -8.95
N PRO A 179 -14.43 -23.54 -10.05
CA PRO A 179 -14.89 -24.91 -10.23
C PRO A 179 -14.22 -25.88 -9.23
N ALA A 180 -12.97 -25.63 -8.84
CA ALA A 180 -12.25 -26.47 -7.88
C ALA A 180 -12.87 -26.47 -6.48
N LEU A 181 -13.53 -25.37 -6.11
CA LEU A 181 -14.27 -25.20 -4.86
C LEU A 181 -15.76 -25.54 -5.01
N GLY A 182 -16.19 -26.04 -6.17
CA GLY A 182 -17.57 -26.44 -6.43
C GLY A 182 -18.53 -25.31 -6.80
N PHE A 183 -18.03 -24.11 -7.10
CA PHE A 183 -18.84 -22.99 -7.58
C PHE A 183 -18.93 -22.99 -9.10
N ASN A 184 -19.98 -22.36 -9.63
CA ASN A 184 -20.13 -22.08 -11.06
C ASN A 184 -19.74 -20.65 -11.37
N PHE A 185 -19.30 -20.39 -12.61
CA PHE A 185 -19.02 -19.02 -13.08
C PHE A 185 -20.28 -18.15 -13.09
N SER A 186 -21.48 -18.74 -13.11
CA SER A 186 -22.75 -18.01 -12.96
C SER A 186 -22.96 -17.43 -11.57
N ASP A 187 -22.26 -17.95 -10.55
CA ASP A 187 -22.41 -17.50 -9.16
C ASP A 187 -21.61 -16.22 -8.88
N MET A 188 -20.84 -15.75 -9.86
CA MET A 188 -20.02 -14.54 -9.74
C MET A 188 -20.90 -13.28 -9.69
N THR A 189 -20.60 -12.41 -8.73
CA THR A 189 -21.39 -11.21 -8.42
C THR A 189 -20.74 -9.94 -8.99
N TYR A 190 -20.18 -10.05 -10.19
CA TYR A 190 -19.58 -8.89 -10.87
C TYR A 190 -20.63 -7.79 -11.09
N GLY A 191 -20.36 -6.60 -10.57
CA GLY A 191 -21.29 -5.47 -10.61
C GLY A 191 -21.98 -5.18 -9.26
N GLU A 192 -22.07 -6.17 -8.38
CA GLU A 192 -22.56 -5.98 -7.00
C GLU A 192 -21.39 -5.73 -6.03
N THR A 193 -20.29 -6.48 -6.18
CA THR A 193 -19.08 -6.31 -5.39
C THR A 193 -17.88 -5.96 -6.26
N LEU A 194 -16.89 -5.27 -5.68
CA LEU A 194 -15.67 -4.87 -6.39
C LEU A 194 -14.85 -6.05 -6.93
N VAL A 195 -14.92 -7.22 -6.28
CA VAL A 195 -14.12 -8.41 -6.62
C VAL A 195 -14.96 -9.44 -7.38
N GLY A 196 -16.28 -9.45 -7.20
CA GLY A 196 -17.22 -10.31 -7.93
C GLY A 196 -17.15 -11.79 -7.55
N LEU A 197 -16.65 -12.12 -6.35
CA LEU A 197 -16.55 -13.51 -5.88
C LEU A 197 -17.86 -13.95 -5.20
N PRO A 198 -18.29 -15.21 -5.38
CA PRO A 198 -19.50 -15.73 -4.75
C PRO A 198 -19.40 -15.78 -3.23
N SER A 199 -20.54 -15.79 -2.54
CA SER A 199 -20.58 -16.00 -1.10
C SER A 199 -20.05 -17.39 -0.74
N GLY A 200 -19.27 -17.47 0.35
CA GLY A 200 -18.60 -18.72 0.74
C GLY A 200 -17.34 -19.05 -0.07
N TYR A 201 -16.98 -18.25 -1.08
CA TYR A 201 -15.72 -18.39 -1.79
C TYR A 201 -14.53 -18.12 -0.85
N GLY A 202 -13.66 -19.10 -0.71
CA GLY A 202 -12.46 -18.98 0.11
C GLY A 202 -11.79 -20.33 0.31
N MET A 203 -10.56 -20.29 0.80
CA MET A 203 -9.82 -21.48 1.20
C MET A 203 -9.47 -21.39 2.68
N SER A 204 -8.99 -22.49 3.26
CA SER A 204 -8.42 -22.43 4.60
C SER A 204 -7.30 -21.39 4.70
N TYR A 205 -7.01 -20.92 5.91
CA TYR A 205 -5.96 -19.92 6.13
C TYR A 205 -4.61 -20.37 5.55
N ILE A 206 -4.23 -21.63 5.77
CA ILE A 206 -2.98 -22.20 5.27
C ILE A 206 -2.95 -22.24 3.74
N ALA A 207 -4.04 -22.68 3.10
CA ALA A 207 -4.15 -22.70 1.65
C ALA A 207 -4.09 -21.29 1.05
N THR A 208 -4.70 -20.31 1.73
CA THR A 208 -4.62 -18.90 1.34
C THR A 208 -3.18 -18.37 1.43
N MET A 209 -2.45 -18.69 2.50
CA MET A 209 -1.03 -18.32 2.64
C MET A 209 -0.16 -18.98 1.57
N ALA A 210 -0.41 -20.25 1.24
CA ALA A 210 0.29 -20.96 0.18
C ALA A 210 0.01 -20.32 -1.19
N MET A 211 -1.24 -19.98 -1.50
CA MET A 211 -1.61 -19.26 -2.72
C MET A 211 -0.88 -17.91 -2.82
N ILE A 212 -0.83 -17.13 -1.74
CA ILE A 212 -0.10 -15.85 -1.71
C ILE A 212 1.39 -16.07 -1.99
N ALA A 213 2.01 -17.09 -1.38
CA ALA A 213 3.41 -17.42 -1.63
C ALA A 213 3.65 -17.77 -3.11
N VAL A 214 2.77 -18.57 -3.71
CA VAL A 214 2.83 -18.92 -5.15
C VAL A 214 2.74 -17.66 -6.01
N VAL A 215 1.78 -16.77 -5.75
CA VAL A 215 1.62 -15.51 -6.50
C VAL A 215 2.88 -14.65 -6.39
N VAL A 216 3.46 -14.51 -5.19
CA VAL A 216 4.69 -13.73 -4.98
C VAL A 216 5.86 -14.32 -5.76
N VAL A 217 6.04 -15.64 -5.73
CA VAL A 217 7.11 -16.33 -6.46
C VAL A 217 6.93 -16.16 -7.97
N LEU A 218 5.72 -16.41 -8.49
CA LEU A 218 5.43 -16.25 -9.92
C LEU A 218 5.63 -14.81 -10.39
N THR A 219 5.17 -13.84 -9.60
CA THR A 219 5.36 -12.41 -9.89
C THR A 219 6.85 -12.08 -9.97
N ALA A 220 7.66 -12.54 -9.02
CA ALA A 220 9.10 -12.27 -9.03
C ALA A 220 9.82 -12.92 -10.22
N LEU A 221 9.44 -14.14 -10.60
CA LEU A 221 9.99 -14.82 -11.77
C LEU A 221 9.65 -14.09 -13.08
N LEU A 222 8.39 -13.69 -13.24
CA LEU A 222 7.94 -12.91 -14.40
C LEU A 222 8.58 -11.52 -14.44
N ALA A 223 8.67 -10.84 -13.30
CA ALA A 223 9.35 -9.56 -13.16
C ALA A 223 10.82 -9.64 -13.55
N LYS A 224 11.52 -10.73 -13.21
CA LYS A 224 12.91 -10.94 -13.60
C LYS A 224 13.05 -11.09 -15.12
N ARG A 225 12.15 -11.83 -15.77
CA ARG A 225 12.11 -11.94 -17.23
C ARG A 225 11.82 -10.60 -17.89
N TYR A 226 10.84 -9.87 -17.36
CA TYR A 226 10.48 -8.55 -17.83
C TYR A 226 11.64 -7.56 -17.71
N LEU A 227 12.38 -7.57 -16.61
CA LEU A 227 13.54 -6.69 -16.41
C LEU A 227 14.60 -6.89 -17.49
N ASN A 228 14.90 -8.15 -17.84
CA ASN A 228 15.83 -8.47 -18.92
C ASN A 228 15.33 -7.99 -20.28
N TRP A 229 14.03 -8.14 -20.56
CA TRP A 229 13.41 -7.63 -21.77
C TRP A 229 13.43 -6.10 -21.82
N LYS A 230 13.12 -5.42 -20.71
CA LYS A 230 13.10 -3.97 -20.55
C LYS A 230 14.46 -3.35 -20.85
N TYR A 231 15.55 -3.98 -20.41
CA TYR A 231 16.90 -3.50 -20.73
C TYR A 231 17.26 -3.59 -22.22
N ARG A 232 16.67 -4.54 -22.96
CA ARG A 232 16.88 -4.71 -24.40
C ARG A 232 15.96 -3.81 -25.24
N ASN A 233 14.85 -3.33 -24.68
CA ASN A 233 13.78 -2.63 -25.41
C ASN A 233 13.50 -1.23 -24.84
N LYS A 234 14.54 -0.46 -24.48
CA LYS A 234 14.41 0.82 -23.75
C LYS A 234 13.53 1.87 -24.46
N ASN A 235 13.40 1.80 -25.78
CA ASN A 235 12.62 2.76 -26.57
C ASN A 235 11.13 2.39 -26.65
N SER A 236 10.72 1.23 -26.14
CA SER A 236 9.31 0.84 -26.09
C SER A 236 8.55 1.64 -25.02
N LEU A 237 7.31 2.02 -25.31
CA LEU A 237 6.40 2.64 -24.35
C LEU A 237 6.19 1.75 -23.11
N ILE A 238 6.11 0.43 -23.30
CA ILE A 238 5.98 -0.54 -22.20
C ILE A 238 7.19 -0.43 -21.28
N ALA A 239 8.41 -0.44 -21.84
CA ALA A 239 9.63 -0.29 -21.04
C ALA A 239 9.71 1.05 -20.28
N LYS A 240 9.11 2.12 -20.84
CA LYS A 240 9.12 3.46 -20.24
C LYS A 240 8.13 3.61 -19.08
N TYR A 241 6.94 3.04 -19.20
CA TYR A 241 5.82 3.28 -18.27
C TYR A 241 5.47 2.09 -17.36
N ILE A 242 5.98 0.88 -17.64
CA ILE A 242 5.69 -0.37 -16.91
C ILE A 242 7.00 -0.95 -16.31
#